data_AF-A0A5K1ET74-F1
#
_entry.id   AF-A0A5K1ET74-F1
#
_cell.length_a   1.000
_cell.length_b   1.000
_cell.length_c   1.000
_cell.angle_alpha   90.00
_cell.angle_beta   90.00
_cell.angle_gamma   90.00
#
_symmetry.space_group_name_H-M   'P 1'
#
loop_
_entity.id
_entity.type
_entity.pdbx_description
1 polymer ?
#
loop_
_entity_poly.entity_id
_entity_poly.type
_entity_poly.pdbx_seq_one_letter_code
_entity_poly.pdbx_strand_id
1 'polypeptide(L)'
;DIARFRPELKLLISSATLDAEKFSDYFDSSPIFKIPGRRFPVEIHYTKAPEADYLDAAIVTVLQIHVTQPAGDVLVFLTGQEEIEAAEEILKHRTRGLGTKIAELIICPIYANLPTDLQAKIFEPTPEGARKVVLATNIAETSLTIDGIKYVIDPGYCKLNSYNPRTGVESLLVTPISRASALQRAGRSGRTGPGKCFRLYTAYTYHHELEDNTIPEIQRTNLANVALMLKKMGINDLINFNFMDSPPLEALVKALEQLFALDALNSRGELTKTGSRMAELPLDPMLSKMIVASDKYKCSEEIISIAAMLSVGNSIFYCPKDKQVHADTARMNFHVGNVGDHIALLK
;
A
#
# COMPACT_ATOMS: atom_id res chain seq x y z
N ASP A 1 0.77 -28.67 7.44
CA ASP A 1 1.54 -28.93 6.22
C ASP A 1 0.68 -29.67 5.21
N ILE A 2 -0.05 -28.96 4.35
CA ILE A 2 -1.02 -29.56 3.42
C ILE A 2 -0.30 -30.39 2.34
N ALA A 3 0.88 -29.96 1.91
CA ALA A 3 1.66 -30.65 0.88
C ALA A 3 2.05 -32.08 1.30
N ARG A 4 2.34 -32.30 2.59
CA ARG A 4 2.60 -33.65 3.14
C ARG A 4 1.39 -34.59 3.08
N PHE A 5 0.18 -34.05 3.20
CA PHE A 5 -1.06 -34.85 3.16
C PHE A 5 -1.65 -34.99 1.75
N ARG A 6 -1.24 -34.13 0.81
CA ARG A 6 -1.75 -34.08 -0.57
C ARG A 6 -0.59 -34.12 -1.56
N PRO A 7 -0.04 -35.31 -1.86
CA PRO A 7 1.11 -35.45 -2.76
C PRO A 7 0.80 -35.02 -4.20
N GLU A 8 -0.47 -34.92 -4.58
CA GLU A 8 -0.93 -34.38 -5.86
C GLU A 8 -0.78 -32.85 -5.96
N LEU A 9 -0.70 -32.15 -4.83
CA LEU A 9 -0.61 -30.69 -4.78
C LEU A 9 0.83 -30.25 -5.08
N LYS A 10 0.99 -29.42 -6.10
CA LYS A 10 2.25 -28.73 -6.40
C LYS A 10 2.16 -27.28 -5.99
N LEU A 11 3.13 -26.81 -5.20
CA LEU A 11 3.26 -25.42 -4.77
C LEU A 11 4.40 -24.75 -5.55
N LEU A 12 4.10 -23.64 -6.23
CA LEU A 12 5.08 -22.78 -6.87
C LEU A 12 4.99 -21.40 -6.25
N ILE A 13 6.12 -20.90 -5.75
CA ILE A 13 6.21 -19.57 -5.13
C ILE A 13 6.99 -18.68 -6.09
N SER A 14 6.36 -17.59 -6.55
CA SER A 14 7.04 -16.58 -7.35
C SER A 14 7.37 -15.38 -6.46
N SER A 15 8.63 -14.94 -6.46
CA SER A 15 9.07 -13.73 -5.77
C SER A 15 9.83 -12.81 -6.72
N ALA A 16 9.65 -11.49 -6.55
CA ALA A 16 10.40 -10.47 -7.26
C ALA A 16 11.66 -10.00 -6.51
N THR A 17 11.85 -10.45 -5.26
CA THR A 17 12.99 -10.08 -4.40
C THR A 17 14.13 -11.09 -4.51
N LEU A 18 15.31 -10.66 -4.07
CA LEU A 18 16.54 -11.46 -4.10
C LEU A 18 16.61 -12.53 -3.00
N ASP A 19 15.72 -12.48 -2.01
CA ASP A 19 15.76 -13.36 -0.84
C ASP A 19 15.09 -14.73 -1.10
N ALA A 20 15.42 -15.36 -2.22
CA ALA A 20 14.89 -16.68 -2.58
C ALA A 20 15.43 -17.80 -1.67
N GLU A 21 16.56 -17.55 -1.01
CA GLU A 21 17.22 -18.50 -0.11
C GLU A 21 16.39 -18.70 1.16
N LYS A 22 15.91 -17.62 1.78
CA LYS A 22 15.00 -17.71 2.93
C LYS A 22 13.74 -18.52 2.65
N PHE A 23 13.15 -18.36 1.45
CA PHE A 23 12.01 -19.17 1.04
C PHE A 23 12.41 -20.64 0.84
N SER A 24 13.51 -20.90 0.15
CA SER A 24 14.04 -22.26 -0.03
C SER A 24 14.22 -22.97 1.32
N ASP A 25 14.88 -22.33 2.26
CA ASP A 25 15.18 -22.90 3.58
C ASP A 25 13.91 -23.17 4.39
N TYR A 26 12.93 -22.27 4.34
CA TYR A 26 11.65 -22.46 5.01
C TYR A 26 10.80 -23.58 4.37
N PHE A 27 10.91 -23.78 3.05
CA PHE A 27 10.21 -24.82 2.30
C PHE A 27 11.11 -26.04 2.03
N ASP A 28 11.78 -26.56 3.07
CA ASP A 28 12.55 -27.81 3.04
C ASP A 28 13.65 -27.84 1.94
N SER A 29 14.39 -26.74 1.79
CA SER A 29 15.45 -26.55 0.77
C SER A 29 14.94 -26.73 -0.67
N SER A 30 13.75 -26.19 -0.95
CA SER A 30 13.12 -26.28 -2.27
C SER A 30 13.98 -25.67 -3.40
N PRO A 31 14.03 -26.29 -4.60
CA PRO A 31 14.83 -25.78 -5.72
C PRO A 31 14.46 -24.35 -6.13
N ILE A 32 15.48 -23.49 -6.27
CA ILE A 32 15.30 -22.10 -6.72
C ILE A 32 15.51 -22.01 -8.22
N PHE A 33 14.49 -21.57 -8.94
CA PHE A 33 14.59 -21.25 -10.37
C PHE A 33 14.66 -19.74 -10.59
N LYS A 34 15.84 -19.24 -10.97
CA LYS A 34 16.05 -17.80 -11.26
C LYS A 34 15.84 -17.53 -12.75
N ILE A 35 14.83 -16.74 -13.07
CA ILE A 35 14.62 -16.25 -14.44
C ILE A 35 15.52 -15.02 -14.66
N PRO A 36 16.51 -15.06 -15.58
CA PRO A 36 17.33 -13.91 -15.85
C PRO A 36 16.45 -12.77 -16.38
N GLY A 37 16.43 -11.65 -15.66
CA GLY A 37 15.60 -10.51 -16.02
C GLY A 37 16.05 -9.88 -17.34
N ARG A 38 15.10 -9.55 -18.22
CA ARG A 38 15.34 -8.73 -19.42
C ARG A 38 15.32 -7.24 -19.08
N ARG A 39 16.09 -6.82 -18.06
CA ARG A 39 16.17 -5.41 -17.69
C ARG A 39 17.31 -4.75 -18.45
N PHE A 40 17.01 -3.61 -19.06
CA PHE A 40 18.02 -2.73 -19.62
C PHE A 40 18.79 -2.03 -18.48
N PRO A 41 20.04 -1.57 -18.73
CA PRO A 41 20.82 -0.87 -17.71
C PRO A 41 20.11 0.41 -17.26
N VAL A 42 20.16 0.68 -15.95
CA VAL A 42 19.62 1.89 -15.32
C VAL A 42 20.76 2.67 -14.69
N GLU A 43 20.93 3.93 -15.10
CA GLU A 43 21.89 4.85 -14.49
C GLU A 43 21.31 5.41 -13.19
N ILE A 44 22.04 5.28 -12.08
CA ILE A 44 21.60 5.74 -10.76
C ILE A 44 22.31 7.05 -10.42
N HIS A 45 21.52 8.09 -10.13
CA HIS A 45 21.99 9.38 -9.63
C HIS A 45 21.55 9.57 -8.18
N TYR A 46 22.43 10.14 -7.36
CA TYR A 46 22.17 10.49 -5.96
C TYR A 46 22.32 12.00 -5.77
N THR A 47 21.60 12.56 -4.80
CA THR A 47 21.87 13.92 -4.36
C THR A 47 23.20 14.00 -3.62
N LYS A 48 23.85 15.17 -3.67
CA LYS A 48 25.13 15.40 -3.00
C LYS A 48 24.97 15.61 -1.49
N ALA A 49 23.83 16.13 -1.08
CA ALA A 49 23.46 16.38 0.30
C ALA A 49 22.00 15.92 0.54
N PRO A 50 21.61 15.64 1.79
CA PRO A 50 20.22 15.36 2.13
C PRO A 50 19.31 16.54 1.76
N GLU A 51 18.15 16.23 1.17
CA GLU A 51 17.13 17.23 0.82
C GLU A 51 16.15 17.39 1.99
N ALA A 52 15.97 18.63 2.48
CA ALA A 52 15.05 18.90 3.58
C ALA A 52 13.58 18.85 3.12
N ASP A 53 13.30 19.33 1.90
CA ASP A 53 11.99 19.23 1.26
C ASP A 53 12.12 18.37 0.01
N TYR A 54 11.87 17.06 0.18
CA TYR A 54 11.95 16.12 -0.93
C TYR A 54 10.83 16.33 -1.96
N LEU A 55 9.72 16.98 -1.60
CA LEU A 55 8.60 17.21 -2.52
C LEU A 55 8.97 18.28 -3.54
N ASP A 56 9.50 19.42 -3.08
CA ASP A 56 9.99 20.46 -4.01
C ASP A 56 11.17 19.94 -4.83
N ALA A 57 12.12 19.22 -4.22
CA ALA A 57 13.24 18.60 -4.94
C ALA A 57 12.75 17.63 -6.05
N ALA A 58 11.71 16.83 -5.78
CA ALA A 58 11.11 15.95 -6.78
C ALA A 58 10.49 16.75 -7.93
N ILE A 59 9.72 17.80 -7.63
CA ILE A 59 9.09 18.67 -8.64
C ILE A 59 10.14 19.37 -9.51
N VAL A 60 11.19 19.92 -8.91
CA VAL A 60 12.30 20.55 -9.64
C VAL A 60 12.98 19.52 -10.55
N THR A 61 13.22 18.30 -10.05
CA THR A 61 13.82 17.22 -10.82
C THR A 61 12.93 16.80 -12.01
N VAL A 62 11.60 16.73 -11.84
CA VAL A 62 10.66 16.49 -12.95
C VAL A 62 10.83 17.54 -14.04
N LEU A 63 10.82 18.83 -13.68
CA LEU A 63 10.92 19.92 -14.64
C LEU A 63 12.28 19.94 -15.34
N GLN A 64 13.37 19.69 -14.61
CA GLN A 64 14.70 19.58 -15.19
C GLN A 64 14.78 18.41 -16.18
N ILE A 65 14.23 17.25 -15.83
CA ILE A 65 14.17 16.08 -16.72
C ILE A 65 13.37 16.42 -17.98
N HIS A 66 12.21 17.07 -17.82
CA HIS A 66 11.34 17.47 -18.94
C HIS A 66 12.06 18.34 -19.96
N VAL A 67 12.86 19.30 -19.50
CA VAL A 67 13.58 20.26 -20.37
C VAL A 67 14.87 19.67 -20.94
N THR A 68 15.64 18.91 -20.15
CA THR A 68 17.02 18.54 -20.52
C THR A 68 17.17 17.14 -21.07
N GLN A 69 16.30 16.20 -20.71
CA GLN A 69 16.47 14.80 -21.09
C GLN A 69 15.67 14.46 -22.36
N PRO A 70 16.11 13.48 -23.17
CA PRO A 70 15.37 12.98 -24.33
C PRO A 70 14.00 12.38 -23.98
N ALA A 71 13.20 12.05 -25.00
CA ALA A 71 11.89 11.43 -24.85
C ALA A 71 11.90 10.19 -23.92
N GLY A 72 10.80 10.07 -23.16
CA GLY A 72 10.60 9.03 -22.15
C GLY A 72 9.78 9.59 -20.98
N ASP A 73 8.88 8.76 -20.45
CA ASP A 73 7.99 9.17 -19.38
C ASP A 73 8.68 9.12 -18.02
N VAL A 74 8.15 9.90 -17.08
CA VAL A 74 8.68 10.05 -15.73
C VAL A 74 7.75 9.37 -14.75
N LEU A 75 8.30 8.57 -13.84
CA LEU A 75 7.61 8.02 -12.69
C LEU A 75 8.18 8.64 -11.41
N VAL A 76 7.33 9.26 -10.61
CA VAL A 76 7.70 9.86 -9.33
C VAL A 76 7.03 9.08 -8.21
N PHE A 77 7.82 8.64 -7.23
CA PHE A 77 7.28 8.02 -6.01
C PHE A 77 6.99 9.08 -4.95
N LEU A 78 5.77 9.13 -4.44
CA LEU A 78 5.32 10.00 -3.35
C LEU A 78 4.59 9.18 -2.27
N THR A 79 4.40 9.74 -1.08
CA THR A 79 3.96 8.96 0.08
C THR A 79 2.44 8.76 0.16
N GLY A 80 1.64 9.65 -0.44
CA GLY A 80 0.19 9.56 -0.40
C GLY A 80 -0.54 10.61 -1.22
N GLN A 81 -1.87 10.60 -1.13
CA GLN A 81 -2.77 11.45 -1.91
C GLN A 81 -2.47 12.95 -1.76
N GLU A 82 -2.33 13.45 -0.53
CA GLU A 82 -2.12 14.89 -0.27
C GLU A 82 -0.86 15.42 -0.98
N GLU A 83 0.26 14.69 -0.90
CA GLU A 83 1.51 15.04 -1.60
C GLU A 83 1.35 14.96 -3.12
N ILE A 84 0.65 13.94 -3.62
CA ILE A 84 0.43 13.74 -5.06
C ILE A 84 -0.39 14.89 -5.64
N GLU A 85 -1.50 15.26 -4.99
CA GLU A 85 -2.35 16.36 -5.43
C GLU A 85 -1.62 17.70 -5.33
N ALA A 86 -0.83 17.93 -4.27
CA ALA A 86 -0.01 19.13 -4.15
C ALA A 86 1.05 19.22 -5.26
N ALA A 87 1.76 18.12 -5.55
CA ALA A 87 2.73 18.07 -6.63
C ALA A 87 2.07 18.29 -8.01
N GLU A 88 0.89 17.72 -8.24
CA GLU A 88 0.12 17.94 -9.46
C GLU A 88 -0.23 19.43 -9.65
N GLU A 89 -0.75 20.09 -8.61
CA GLU A 89 -1.08 21.52 -8.65
C GLU A 89 0.14 22.39 -8.94
N ILE A 90 1.25 22.15 -8.25
CA ILE A 90 2.49 22.91 -8.44
C ILE A 90 3.07 22.68 -9.84
N LEU A 91 3.08 21.43 -10.33
CA LEU A 91 3.56 21.12 -11.68
C LEU A 91 2.69 21.81 -12.74
N LYS A 92 1.36 21.73 -12.62
CA LYS A 92 0.43 22.45 -13.54
C LYS A 92 0.67 23.95 -13.51
N HIS A 93 0.87 24.54 -12.33
CA HIS A 93 1.13 25.96 -12.20
C HIS A 93 2.47 26.36 -12.83
N ARG A 94 3.55 25.59 -12.60
CA ARG A 94 4.89 25.86 -13.14
C ARG A 94 4.99 25.63 -14.65
N THR A 95 4.17 24.74 -15.22
CA THR A 95 4.13 24.52 -16.68
C THR A 95 3.21 25.49 -17.42
N ARG A 96 2.24 26.10 -16.71
CA ARG A 96 1.32 27.09 -17.29
C ARG A 96 2.09 28.32 -17.78
N GLY A 97 1.88 28.68 -19.05
CA GLY A 97 2.47 29.88 -19.64
C GLY A 97 3.85 29.69 -20.28
N LEU A 98 4.41 28.47 -20.28
CA LEU A 98 5.64 28.17 -21.02
C LEU A 98 5.42 28.03 -22.54
N GLY A 99 4.16 27.96 -22.99
CA GLY A 99 3.76 28.04 -24.40
C GLY A 99 4.44 26.96 -25.26
N THR A 100 4.93 27.35 -26.44
CA THR A 100 5.67 26.48 -27.37
C THR A 100 7.14 26.26 -27.00
N LYS A 101 7.64 26.84 -25.90
CA LYS A 101 9.05 26.71 -25.51
C LYS A 101 9.40 25.34 -24.94
N ILE A 102 8.41 24.61 -24.46
CA ILE A 102 8.55 23.25 -23.93
C ILE A 102 7.49 22.34 -24.52
N ALA A 103 7.79 21.04 -24.56
CA ALA A 103 6.83 19.99 -24.84
C ALA A 103 5.66 20.01 -23.84
N GLU A 104 4.50 19.52 -24.26
CA GLU A 104 3.36 19.34 -23.36
C GLU A 104 3.70 18.34 -22.24
N LEU A 105 3.33 18.68 -21.00
CA LEU A 105 3.52 17.81 -19.83
C LEU A 105 2.18 17.28 -19.35
N ILE A 106 1.93 16.00 -19.56
CA ILE A 106 0.73 15.30 -19.10
C ILE A 106 0.99 14.78 -17.68
N ILE A 107 0.21 15.23 -16.71
CA ILE A 107 0.39 14.85 -15.30
C ILE A 107 -0.73 13.87 -14.94
N CYS A 108 -0.34 12.68 -14.47
CA CYS A 108 -1.27 11.60 -14.12
C CYS A 108 -1.03 11.13 -12.67
N PRO A 109 -1.90 11.47 -11.72
CA PRO A 109 -1.80 10.96 -10.35
C PRO A 109 -2.28 9.50 -10.27
N ILE A 110 -1.71 8.72 -9.36
CA ILE A 110 -2.22 7.39 -8.98
C ILE A 110 -1.97 7.05 -7.51
N TYR A 111 -3.05 6.71 -6.82
CA TYR A 111 -3.09 6.25 -5.43
C TYR A 111 -4.33 5.37 -5.21
N ALA A 112 -4.36 4.63 -4.10
CA ALA A 112 -5.34 3.56 -3.88
C ALA A 112 -6.82 3.98 -4.01
N ASN A 113 -7.17 5.18 -3.55
CA ASN A 113 -8.56 5.67 -3.54
C ASN A 113 -8.97 6.40 -4.83
N LEU A 114 -8.12 6.43 -5.86
CA LEU A 114 -8.44 7.13 -7.11
C LEU A 114 -9.52 6.37 -7.90
N PRO A 115 -10.55 7.03 -8.46
CA PRO A 115 -11.54 6.37 -9.32
C PRO A 115 -10.93 5.62 -10.50
N THR A 116 -11.52 4.48 -10.87
CA THR A 116 -11.01 3.58 -11.91
C THR A 116 -10.81 4.27 -13.26
N ASP A 117 -11.71 5.16 -13.64
CA ASP A 117 -11.61 5.92 -14.90
C ASP A 117 -10.39 6.84 -14.94
N LEU A 118 -9.98 7.37 -13.78
CA LEU A 118 -8.77 8.20 -13.67
C LEU A 118 -7.50 7.35 -13.57
N GLN A 119 -7.57 6.17 -12.94
CA GLN A 119 -6.47 5.21 -12.95
C GLN A 119 -6.14 4.74 -14.37
N ALA A 120 -7.17 4.55 -15.22
CA ALA A 120 -7.00 4.11 -16.60
C ALA A 120 -6.11 5.07 -17.43
N LYS A 121 -6.15 6.38 -17.13
CA LYS A 121 -5.38 7.41 -17.85
C LYS A 121 -3.87 7.20 -17.80
N ILE A 122 -3.35 6.54 -16.75
CA ILE A 122 -1.90 6.29 -16.66
C ILE A 122 -1.41 5.35 -17.77
N PHE A 123 -2.30 4.50 -18.30
CA PHE A 123 -1.98 3.50 -19.32
C PHE A 123 -2.12 4.03 -20.73
N GLU A 124 -2.73 5.20 -20.90
CA GLU A 124 -2.84 5.83 -22.22
C GLU A 124 -1.44 6.16 -22.75
N PRO A 125 -1.16 5.89 -24.05
CA PRO A 125 0.13 6.17 -24.63
C PRO A 125 0.38 7.68 -24.66
N THR A 126 1.63 8.07 -24.40
CA THR A 126 2.03 9.48 -24.44
C THR A 126 2.00 9.98 -25.89
N PRO A 127 1.26 11.06 -26.22
CA PRO A 127 1.24 11.66 -27.55
C PRO A 127 2.63 12.09 -28.03
N GLU A 128 2.83 12.12 -29.35
CA GLU A 128 4.10 12.57 -29.92
C GLU A 128 4.40 14.02 -29.54
N GLY A 129 5.63 14.29 -29.09
CA GLY A 129 6.05 15.62 -28.65
C GLY A 129 5.57 16.01 -27.25
N ALA A 130 4.84 15.14 -26.54
CA ALA A 130 4.49 15.31 -25.14
C ALA A 130 5.33 14.39 -24.23
N ARG A 131 5.28 14.65 -22.92
CA ARG A 131 5.83 13.78 -21.90
C ARG A 131 4.81 13.52 -20.81
N LYS A 132 4.66 12.27 -20.39
CA LYS A 132 3.82 11.91 -19.26
C LYS A 132 4.63 11.83 -17.98
N VAL A 133 4.10 12.40 -16.91
CA VAL A 133 4.61 12.30 -15.54
C VAL A 133 3.56 11.61 -14.71
N VAL A 134 3.91 10.43 -14.22
CA VAL A 134 3.06 9.67 -13.30
C VAL A 134 3.51 9.94 -11.87
N LEU A 135 2.61 10.48 -11.07
CA LEU A 135 2.82 10.73 -9.64
C LEU A 135 2.17 9.59 -8.87
N ALA A 136 2.97 8.68 -8.32
CA ALA A 136 2.48 7.41 -7.80
C ALA A 136 2.90 7.15 -6.35
N THR A 137 2.06 6.44 -5.61
CA THR A 137 2.50 5.76 -4.38
C THR A 137 3.31 4.50 -4.71
N ASN A 138 3.64 3.71 -3.67
CA ASN A 138 4.24 2.38 -3.83
C ASN A 138 3.40 1.38 -4.66
N ILE A 139 2.17 1.72 -5.09
CA ILE A 139 1.40 0.91 -6.03
C ILE A 139 2.14 0.68 -7.37
N ALA A 140 2.95 1.65 -7.81
CA ALA A 140 3.77 1.52 -9.02
C ALA A 140 5.05 0.68 -8.80
N GLU A 141 5.41 0.38 -7.55
CA GLU A 141 6.63 -0.35 -7.20
C GLU A 141 6.57 -1.82 -7.57
N THR A 142 5.42 -2.46 -7.42
CA THR A 142 5.18 -3.89 -7.70
C THR A 142 4.01 -4.08 -8.65
N SER A 143 2.86 -3.51 -8.31
CA SER A 143 1.53 -3.92 -8.78
C SER A 143 1.15 -3.44 -10.19
N LEU A 144 1.87 -2.46 -10.76
CA LEU A 144 1.52 -1.87 -12.06
C LEU A 144 2.71 -1.76 -13.01
N THR A 145 2.46 -2.08 -14.28
CA THR A 145 3.42 -1.89 -15.37
C THR A 145 2.94 -0.75 -16.26
N ILE A 146 3.58 0.41 -16.12
CA ILE A 146 3.33 1.56 -16.99
C ILE A 146 4.38 1.52 -18.08
N ASP A 147 3.94 1.41 -19.32
CA ASP A 147 4.82 1.43 -20.48
C ASP A 147 5.32 2.85 -20.74
N GLY A 148 6.53 2.96 -21.31
CA GLY A 148 7.14 4.25 -21.66
C GLY A 148 7.97 4.92 -20.55
N ILE A 149 7.96 4.39 -19.31
CA ILE A 149 8.76 4.94 -18.21
C ILE A 149 10.26 4.75 -18.50
N LYS A 150 10.99 5.87 -18.56
CA LYS A 150 12.45 5.91 -18.76
C LYS A 150 13.17 6.64 -17.63
N TYR A 151 12.48 7.49 -16.89
CA TYR A 151 13.03 8.23 -15.78
C TYR A 151 12.24 7.93 -14.51
N VAL A 152 12.93 7.56 -13.44
CA VAL A 152 12.34 7.37 -12.11
C VAL A 152 12.90 8.42 -11.16
N ILE A 153 12.04 9.04 -10.37
CA ILE A 153 12.43 9.92 -9.26
C ILE A 153 11.99 9.24 -7.96
N ASP A 154 12.94 8.98 -7.09
CA ASP A 154 12.74 8.26 -5.83
C ASP A 154 13.19 9.11 -4.63
N PRO A 155 12.24 9.73 -3.91
CA PRO A 155 12.52 10.42 -2.65
C PRO A 155 12.99 9.52 -1.51
N GLY A 156 12.80 8.20 -1.61
CA GLY A 156 13.24 7.26 -0.57
C GLY A 156 12.24 7.03 0.57
N TYR A 157 10.99 7.46 0.43
CA TYR A 157 9.94 7.29 1.45
C TYR A 157 8.75 6.47 0.94
N CYS A 158 8.03 5.85 1.88
CA CYS A 158 6.73 5.23 1.68
C CYS A 158 5.88 5.35 2.94
N LYS A 159 4.57 5.11 2.83
CA LYS A 159 3.70 4.93 3.99
C LYS A 159 3.55 3.44 4.31
N LEU A 160 3.81 3.05 5.55
CA LEU A 160 3.64 1.67 6.03
C LEU A 160 2.71 1.65 7.24
N ASN A 161 1.88 0.61 7.31
CA ASN A 161 1.09 0.34 8.51
C ASN A 161 2.01 -0.04 9.66
N SER A 162 1.82 0.61 10.80
CA SER A 162 2.49 0.35 12.06
C SER A 162 1.45 0.08 13.14
N TYR A 163 1.64 -0.99 13.88
CA TYR A 163 0.78 -1.37 14.98
C TYR A 163 1.55 -1.30 16.29
N ASN A 164 0.97 -0.63 17.29
CA ASN A 164 1.50 -0.62 18.64
C ASN A 164 0.65 -1.53 19.53
N PRO A 165 1.15 -2.72 19.94
CA PRO A 165 0.40 -3.68 20.75
C PRO A 165 -0.04 -3.15 22.12
N ARG A 166 0.68 -2.18 22.69
CA ARG A 166 0.38 -1.64 24.02
C ARG A 166 -0.82 -0.70 24.00
N THR A 167 -0.88 0.15 22.98
CA THR A 167 -2.00 1.09 22.80
C THR A 167 -3.15 0.47 22.01
N GLY A 168 -2.90 -0.59 21.25
CA GLY A 168 -3.87 -1.19 20.34
C GLY A 168 -4.16 -0.33 19.11
N VAL A 169 -3.33 0.69 18.84
CA VAL A 169 -3.55 1.64 17.75
C VAL A 169 -2.76 1.19 16.51
N GLU A 170 -3.47 1.13 15.39
CA GLU A 170 -2.88 1.05 14.05
C GLU A 170 -2.73 2.46 13.47
N SER A 171 -1.59 2.73 12.85
CA SER A 171 -1.30 4.03 12.25
C SER A 171 -0.49 3.86 10.98
N LEU A 172 -0.78 4.70 9.99
CA LEU A 172 -0.04 4.73 8.74
C LEU A 172 1.08 5.78 8.86
N LEU A 173 2.33 5.33 8.99
CA LEU A 173 3.48 6.20 9.22
C LEU A 173 4.30 6.35 7.93
N VAL A 174 4.82 7.56 7.70
CA VAL A 174 5.83 7.79 6.65
C VAL A 174 7.17 7.27 7.16
N THR A 175 7.77 6.35 6.41
CA THR A 175 9.02 5.66 6.76
C THR A 175 9.96 5.63 5.56
N PRO A 176 11.28 5.62 5.78
CA PRO A 176 12.24 5.33 4.71
C PRO A 176 12.00 3.96 4.08
N ILE A 177 12.29 3.83 2.79
CA ILE A 177 12.18 2.56 2.07
C ILE A 177 13.38 1.64 2.36
N SER A 178 13.21 0.35 2.11
CA SER A 178 14.34 -0.59 2.10
C SER A 178 15.16 -0.47 0.81
N ARG A 179 16.41 -0.97 0.86
CA ARG A 179 17.26 -1.10 -0.33
C ARG A 179 16.61 -1.98 -1.40
N ALA A 180 15.92 -3.04 -1.00
CA ALA A 180 15.14 -3.89 -1.90
C ALA A 180 14.07 -3.07 -2.64
N SER A 181 13.29 -2.25 -1.93
CA SER A 181 12.29 -1.35 -2.54
C SER A 181 12.94 -0.32 -3.47
N ALA A 182 14.03 0.32 -3.05
CA ALA A 182 14.77 1.28 -3.87
C ALA A 182 15.30 0.66 -5.19
N LEU A 183 15.68 -0.62 -5.18
CA LEU A 183 16.08 -1.36 -6.38
C LEU A 183 14.89 -1.69 -7.27
N GLN A 184 13.73 -2.02 -6.70
CA GLN A 184 12.51 -2.27 -7.47
C GLN A 184 12.01 -0.98 -8.15
N ARG A 185 12.03 0.14 -7.43
CA ARG A 185 11.70 1.47 -7.96
C ARG A 185 12.62 1.84 -9.12
N ALA A 186 13.93 1.75 -8.93
CA ALA A 186 14.91 2.00 -10.00
C ALA A 186 14.70 1.06 -11.21
N GLY A 187 14.34 -0.20 -10.97
CA GLY A 187 14.06 -1.17 -12.02
C GLY A 187 12.87 -0.81 -12.93
N ARG A 188 12.01 0.14 -12.54
CA ARG A 188 10.85 0.55 -13.35
C ARG A 188 11.25 1.32 -14.61
N SER A 189 12.37 2.05 -14.61
CA SER A 189 12.89 2.73 -15.80
C SER A 189 13.66 1.82 -16.76
N GLY A 190 14.01 0.60 -16.36
CA GLY A 190 14.79 -0.35 -17.17
C GLY A 190 13.96 -1.37 -17.95
N ARG A 191 12.64 -1.15 -18.12
CA ARG A 191 11.72 -2.14 -18.72
C ARG A 191 11.66 -2.08 -20.24
N THR A 192 11.55 -0.89 -20.81
CA THR A 192 11.41 -0.67 -22.26
C THR A 192 12.73 -0.38 -22.95
N GLY A 193 13.71 0.17 -22.23
CA GLY A 193 15.02 0.52 -22.74
C GLY A 193 15.93 1.03 -21.62
N PRO A 194 17.15 1.51 -21.95
CA PRO A 194 18.05 2.12 -20.98
C PRO A 194 17.39 3.31 -20.30
N GLY A 195 17.41 3.32 -18.96
CA GLY A 195 16.70 4.29 -18.13
C GLY A 195 17.62 5.00 -17.15
N LYS A 196 17.07 5.99 -16.44
CA LYS A 196 17.73 6.67 -15.33
C LYS A 196 16.86 6.65 -14.09
N CYS A 197 17.48 6.62 -12.92
CA CYS A 197 16.82 6.75 -11.63
C CYS A 197 17.53 7.84 -10.82
N PHE A 198 16.76 8.83 -10.39
CA PHE A 198 17.22 9.95 -9.59
C PHE A 198 16.74 9.74 -8.15
N ARG A 199 17.67 9.39 -7.26
CA ARG A 199 17.42 9.23 -5.83
C ARG A 199 17.65 10.55 -5.13
N LEU A 200 16.65 11.06 -4.42
CA LEU A 200 16.73 12.35 -3.71
C LEU A 200 17.39 12.23 -2.32
N TYR A 201 18.25 11.23 -2.18
CA TYR A 201 19.04 10.94 -1.00
C TYR A 201 20.46 10.60 -1.42
N THR A 202 21.39 10.70 -0.47
CA THR A 202 22.81 10.49 -0.74
C THR A 202 23.13 9.02 -0.96
N ALA A 203 24.24 8.74 -1.66
CA ALA A 203 24.77 7.39 -1.76
C ALA A 203 25.12 6.81 -0.37
N TYR A 204 25.55 7.66 0.56
CA TYR A 204 25.82 7.27 1.94
C TYR A 204 24.56 6.71 2.63
N THR A 205 23.46 7.46 2.59
CA THR A 205 22.15 7.04 3.11
C THR A 205 21.71 5.71 2.51
N TYR A 206 21.83 5.53 1.20
CA TYR A 206 21.48 4.26 0.54
C TYR A 206 22.26 3.06 1.08
N HIS A 207 23.56 3.22 1.32
CA HIS A 207 24.42 2.10 1.72
C HIS A 207 24.49 1.85 3.23
N HIS A 208 24.27 2.88 4.06
CA HIS A 208 24.51 2.81 5.51
C HIS A 208 23.26 3.03 6.37
N GLU A 209 22.24 3.73 5.88
CA GLU A 209 21.05 4.07 6.66
C GLU A 209 19.83 3.23 6.27
N LEU A 210 19.69 2.86 4.99
CA LEU A 210 18.56 2.04 4.53
C LEU A 210 18.74 0.56 4.87
N GLU A 211 17.72 -0.02 5.49
CA GLU A 211 17.63 -1.46 5.74
C GLU A 211 17.60 -2.26 4.44
N ASP A 212 18.12 -3.49 4.45
CA ASP A 212 18.15 -4.35 3.25
C ASP A 212 16.75 -4.67 2.72
N ASN A 213 15.88 -5.09 3.63
CA ASN A 213 14.53 -5.53 3.34
C ASN A 213 13.54 -4.80 4.23
N THR A 214 12.35 -4.56 3.71
CA THR A 214 11.25 -4.06 4.53
C THR A 214 10.90 -5.13 5.56
N ILE A 215 10.66 -4.71 6.81
CA ILE A 215 10.10 -5.59 7.86
C ILE A 215 8.91 -6.37 7.27
N PRO A 216 8.57 -7.60 7.68
CA PRO A 216 7.39 -8.33 7.22
C PRO A 216 6.07 -7.76 7.77
N GLU A 217 4.96 -7.95 7.04
CA GLU A 217 3.66 -7.39 7.44
C GLU A 217 3.15 -7.95 8.77
N ILE A 218 3.34 -9.26 8.98
CA ILE A 218 2.95 -9.95 10.21
C ILE A 218 3.60 -9.38 11.48
N GLN A 219 4.71 -8.65 11.36
CA GLN A 219 5.39 -8.04 12.50
C GLN A 219 4.92 -6.60 12.80
N ARG A 220 4.09 -6.00 11.94
CA ARG A 220 3.72 -4.57 12.01
C ARG A 220 2.22 -4.29 11.93
N THR A 221 1.35 -5.31 11.91
CA THR A 221 -0.11 -5.16 11.82
C THR A 221 -0.82 -5.83 12.99
N ASN A 222 -2.10 -5.51 13.20
CA ASN A 222 -2.93 -6.24 14.17
C ASN A 222 -3.18 -7.67 13.70
N LEU A 223 -2.91 -8.63 14.59
CA LEU A 223 -3.01 -10.05 14.33
C LEU A 223 -4.36 -10.66 14.70
N ALA A 224 -5.34 -9.88 15.17
CA ALA A 224 -6.64 -10.38 15.60
C ALA A 224 -7.34 -11.22 14.51
N ASN A 225 -7.36 -10.73 13.26
CA ASN A 225 -7.95 -11.46 12.15
C ASN A 225 -7.16 -12.74 11.81
N VAL A 226 -5.82 -12.64 11.78
CA VAL A 226 -4.93 -13.77 11.51
C VAL A 226 -5.08 -14.87 12.58
N ALA A 227 -5.10 -14.49 13.85
CA ALA A 227 -5.29 -15.40 14.97
C ALA A 227 -6.66 -16.10 14.92
N LEU A 228 -7.72 -15.38 14.55
CA LEU A 228 -9.06 -15.95 14.38
C LEU A 228 -9.07 -17.00 13.25
N MET A 229 -8.45 -16.69 12.11
CA MET A 229 -8.37 -17.60 10.98
C MET A 229 -7.53 -18.84 11.30
N LEU A 230 -6.37 -18.70 11.94
CA LEU A 230 -5.53 -19.83 12.36
C LEU A 230 -6.28 -20.75 13.33
N LYS A 231 -7.03 -20.17 14.28
CA LYS A 231 -7.89 -20.93 15.21
C LYS A 231 -9.00 -21.68 14.48
N LYS A 232 -9.64 -21.07 13.48
CA LYS A 232 -10.65 -21.72 12.62
C LYS A 232 -10.05 -22.87 11.81
N MET A 233 -8.79 -22.78 11.39
CA MET A 233 -8.05 -23.86 10.74
C MET A 233 -7.66 -25.01 11.70
N GLY A 234 -7.93 -24.87 13.00
CA GLY A 234 -7.60 -25.89 14.01
C GLY A 234 -6.20 -25.73 14.62
N ILE A 235 -5.51 -24.63 14.37
CA ILE A 235 -4.20 -24.35 14.95
C ILE A 235 -4.39 -23.75 16.34
N ASN A 236 -4.19 -24.56 17.37
CA ASN A 236 -4.40 -24.15 18.75
C ASN A 236 -3.19 -23.45 19.37
N ASP A 237 -1.98 -23.92 19.04
CA ASP A 237 -0.73 -23.36 19.52
C ASP A 237 -0.20 -22.35 18.48
N LEU A 238 -0.55 -21.08 18.71
CA LEU A 238 -0.10 -19.98 17.85
C LEU A 238 1.33 -19.54 18.18
N ILE A 239 1.82 -19.83 19.39
CA ILE A 239 3.15 -19.38 19.85
C ILE A 239 4.24 -20.20 19.17
N ASN A 240 4.04 -21.52 19.09
CA ASN A 240 4.97 -22.43 18.43
C ASN A 240 4.61 -22.70 16.96
N PHE A 241 3.71 -21.90 16.38
CA PHE A 241 3.40 -22.02 14.96
C PHE A 241 4.63 -21.62 14.14
N ASN A 242 4.96 -22.45 13.14
CA ASN A 242 6.13 -22.22 12.30
C ASN A 242 5.86 -21.09 11.31
N PHE A 243 6.03 -19.83 11.73
CA PHE A 243 6.02 -18.68 10.85
C PHE A 243 7.40 -18.51 10.19
N MET A 244 7.43 -18.14 8.91
CA MET A 244 8.68 -17.75 8.24
C MET A 244 9.33 -16.55 8.93
N ASP A 245 8.51 -15.58 9.32
CA ASP A 245 8.87 -14.45 10.16
C ASP A 245 7.92 -14.39 11.33
N SER A 246 8.41 -14.70 12.53
CA SER A 246 7.55 -14.77 13.71
C SER A 246 7.09 -13.37 14.13
N PRO A 247 5.79 -13.18 14.43
CA PRO A 247 5.31 -11.93 15.00
C PRO A 247 5.86 -11.71 16.43
N PRO A 248 5.90 -10.45 16.91
CA PRO A 248 6.15 -10.18 18.32
C PRO A 248 5.12 -10.88 19.22
N LEU A 249 5.58 -11.54 20.28
CA LEU A 249 4.71 -12.23 21.24
C LEU A 249 3.66 -11.30 21.85
N GLU A 250 4.04 -10.04 22.14
CA GLU A 250 3.12 -9.03 22.66
C GLU A 250 1.91 -8.79 21.72
N ALA A 251 2.16 -8.72 20.40
CA ALA A 251 1.10 -8.53 19.41
C ALA A 251 0.15 -9.73 19.34
N LEU A 252 0.70 -10.95 19.44
CA LEU A 252 -0.08 -12.18 19.43
C LEU A 252 -0.95 -12.33 20.68
N VAL A 253 -0.40 -12.04 21.87
CA VAL A 253 -1.15 -12.04 23.12
C VAL A 253 -2.27 -11.01 23.05
N LYS A 254 -2.00 -9.81 22.53
CA LYS A 254 -3.02 -8.77 22.42
C LYS A 254 -4.17 -9.14 21.48
N ALA A 255 -3.85 -9.77 20.36
CA ALA A 255 -4.84 -10.32 19.44
C ALA A 255 -5.73 -11.37 20.11
N LEU A 256 -5.16 -12.27 20.91
CA LEU A 256 -5.92 -13.28 21.66
C LEU A 256 -6.81 -12.66 22.75
N GLU A 257 -6.31 -11.66 23.48
CA GLU A 257 -7.10 -10.89 24.46
C GLU A 257 -8.29 -10.20 23.78
N GLN A 258 -8.09 -9.59 22.62
CA GLN A 258 -9.14 -8.94 21.85
C GLN A 258 -10.21 -9.95 21.41
N LEU A 259 -9.80 -11.10 20.88
CA LEU A 259 -10.73 -12.16 20.47
C LEU A 259 -11.49 -12.78 21.65
N PHE A 260 -10.86 -12.90 22.82
CA PHE A 260 -11.53 -13.32 24.05
C PHE A 260 -12.58 -12.28 24.47
N ALA A 261 -12.23 -10.99 24.46
CA ALA A 261 -13.15 -9.89 24.77
C ALA A 261 -14.35 -9.81 23.80
N LEU A 262 -14.18 -10.25 22.55
CA LEU A 262 -15.25 -10.32 21.54
C LEU A 262 -16.10 -11.60 21.66
N ASP A 263 -15.90 -12.44 22.69
CA ASP A 263 -16.44 -13.80 22.82
C ASP A 263 -16.13 -14.72 21.61
N ALA A 264 -15.12 -14.40 20.81
CA ALA A 264 -14.71 -15.27 19.71
C ALA A 264 -13.95 -16.49 20.24
N LEU A 265 -13.25 -16.34 21.36
CA LEU A 265 -12.54 -17.40 22.07
C LEU A 265 -13.12 -17.60 23.48
N ASN A 266 -13.06 -18.84 23.99
CA ASN A 266 -13.39 -19.13 25.38
C ASN A 266 -12.16 -18.97 26.31
N SER A 267 -12.33 -19.21 27.61
CA SER A 267 -11.26 -19.12 28.63
C SER A 267 -10.11 -20.12 28.43
N ARG A 268 -10.31 -21.16 27.60
CA ARG A 268 -9.29 -22.13 27.20
C ARG A 268 -8.60 -21.75 25.88
N GLY A 269 -8.97 -20.62 25.28
CA GLY A 269 -8.46 -20.18 23.99
C GLY A 269 -8.98 -20.99 22.79
N GLU A 270 -10.11 -21.68 22.95
CA GLU A 270 -10.78 -22.43 21.88
C GLU A 270 -11.86 -21.56 21.21
N LEU A 271 -12.10 -21.82 19.93
CA LEU A 271 -13.08 -21.08 19.14
C LEU A 271 -14.52 -21.33 19.62
N THR A 272 -15.28 -20.27 19.87
CA THR A 272 -16.70 -20.37 20.24
C THR A 272 -17.59 -20.49 19.01
N LYS A 273 -18.89 -20.76 19.20
CA LYS A 273 -19.88 -20.69 18.10
C LYS A 273 -19.93 -19.30 17.47
N THR A 274 -19.78 -18.25 18.27
CA THR A 274 -19.71 -16.86 17.80
C THR A 274 -18.43 -16.62 17.01
N GLY A 275 -17.28 -17.05 17.52
CA GLY A 275 -16.00 -16.95 16.80
C GLY A 275 -16.01 -17.71 15.47
N SER A 276 -16.65 -18.88 15.42
CA SER A 276 -16.83 -19.62 14.16
C SER A 276 -17.64 -18.85 13.13
N ARG A 277 -18.73 -18.19 13.53
CA ARG A 277 -19.53 -17.34 12.62
C ARG A 277 -18.76 -16.09 12.20
N MET A 278 -17.98 -15.50 13.10
CA MET A 278 -17.12 -14.35 12.77
C MET A 278 -16.07 -14.72 11.72
N ALA A 279 -15.44 -15.89 11.85
CA ALA A 279 -14.41 -16.37 10.92
C ALA A 279 -14.94 -16.70 9.50
N GLU A 280 -16.27 -16.78 9.32
CA GLU A 280 -16.90 -16.97 8.01
C GLU A 280 -17.07 -15.65 7.25
N LEU A 281 -16.94 -14.51 7.94
CA LEU A 281 -17.05 -13.18 7.35
C LEU A 281 -15.65 -12.65 6.99
N PRO A 282 -15.44 -12.12 5.77
CA PRO A 282 -14.16 -11.55 5.34
C PRO A 282 -13.97 -10.12 5.88
N LEU A 283 -14.20 -9.92 7.19
CA LEU A 283 -14.21 -8.62 7.85
C LEU A 283 -13.36 -8.66 9.13
N ASP A 284 -12.90 -7.49 9.57
CA ASP A 284 -12.23 -7.35 10.86
C ASP A 284 -13.06 -7.95 12.01
N PRO A 285 -12.45 -8.62 13.02
CA PRO A 285 -13.18 -9.23 14.11
C PRO A 285 -14.20 -8.32 14.82
N MET A 286 -13.95 -7.01 14.93
CA MET A 286 -14.89 -6.09 15.54
C MET A 286 -16.16 -5.90 14.68
N LEU A 287 -15.99 -5.71 13.37
CA LEU A 287 -17.11 -5.61 12.43
C LEU A 287 -17.87 -6.93 12.31
N SER A 288 -17.14 -8.05 12.26
CA SER A 288 -17.71 -9.39 12.27
C SER A 288 -18.56 -9.65 13.53
N LYS A 289 -18.08 -9.25 14.71
CA LYS A 289 -18.85 -9.36 15.96
C LYS A 289 -20.10 -8.49 15.93
N MET A 290 -20.00 -7.27 15.40
CA MET A 290 -21.13 -6.36 15.27
C MET A 290 -22.26 -6.97 14.42
N ILE A 291 -21.93 -7.56 13.27
CA ILE A 291 -22.89 -8.24 12.40
C ILE A 291 -23.47 -9.51 13.06
N VAL A 292 -22.65 -10.30 13.76
CA VAL A 292 -23.16 -11.50 14.44
C VAL A 292 -24.08 -11.14 15.62
N ALA A 293 -23.84 -10.00 16.28
CA ALA A 293 -24.65 -9.53 17.38
C ALA A 293 -25.97 -8.87 16.95
N SER A 294 -26.05 -8.27 15.76
CA SER A 294 -27.23 -7.54 15.28
C SER A 294 -28.50 -8.39 15.19
N ASP A 295 -28.35 -9.70 14.96
CA ASP A 295 -29.44 -10.68 14.98
C ASP A 295 -30.21 -10.67 16.32
N LYS A 296 -29.50 -10.50 17.45
CA LYS A 296 -30.12 -10.40 18.78
C LYS A 296 -30.89 -9.09 18.96
N TYR A 297 -30.42 -8.01 18.35
CA TYR A 297 -31.00 -6.67 18.44
C TYR A 297 -32.05 -6.40 17.34
N LYS A 298 -32.23 -7.33 16.40
CA LYS A 298 -33.15 -7.23 15.26
C LYS A 298 -32.88 -6.01 14.36
N CYS A 299 -31.61 -5.64 14.20
CA CYS A 299 -31.15 -4.52 13.37
C CYS A 299 -30.10 -4.96 12.33
N SER A 300 -30.26 -6.18 11.81
CA SER A 300 -29.25 -6.79 10.93
C SER A 300 -29.09 -6.04 9.61
N GLU A 301 -30.17 -5.53 9.04
CA GLU A 301 -30.16 -4.81 7.75
C GLU A 301 -29.36 -3.51 7.84
N GLU A 302 -29.61 -2.73 8.90
CA GLU A 302 -28.93 -1.47 9.16
C GLU A 302 -27.46 -1.70 9.47
N ILE A 303 -27.14 -2.68 10.32
CA ILE A 303 -25.77 -2.98 10.72
C ILE A 303 -24.94 -3.50 9.54
N ILE A 304 -25.51 -4.32 8.65
CA ILE A 304 -24.80 -4.78 7.45
C ILE A 304 -24.49 -3.60 6.53
N SER A 305 -25.44 -2.68 6.35
CA SER A 305 -25.24 -1.46 5.55
C SER A 305 -24.12 -0.60 6.12
N ILE A 306 -24.12 -0.37 7.44
CA ILE A 306 -23.05 0.39 8.13
C ILE A 306 -21.70 -0.32 7.99
N ALA A 307 -21.65 -1.64 8.18
CA ALA A 307 -20.41 -2.41 8.06
C ALA A 307 -19.83 -2.37 6.64
N ALA A 308 -20.68 -2.42 5.61
CA ALA A 308 -20.28 -2.26 4.22
C ALA A 308 -19.66 -0.88 3.97
N MET A 309 -20.30 0.18 4.48
CA MET A 309 -19.79 1.55 4.33
C MET A 309 -18.47 1.77 5.07
N LEU A 310 -18.32 1.23 6.29
CA LEU A 310 -17.06 1.29 7.04
C LEU A 310 -15.91 0.53 6.34
N SER A 311 -16.22 -0.56 5.64
CA SER A 311 -15.22 -1.36 4.91
C SER A 311 -14.65 -0.64 3.68
N VAL A 312 -15.46 0.21 3.05
CA VAL A 312 -15.01 1.09 1.96
C VAL A 312 -14.25 2.30 2.51
N GLY A 313 -14.60 2.75 3.72
CA GLY A 313 -13.90 3.82 4.44
C GLY A 313 -14.16 5.20 3.84
N ASN A 314 -13.16 6.08 3.92
CA ASN A 314 -13.33 7.50 3.57
C ASN A 314 -13.48 7.78 2.06
N SER A 315 -13.38 6.78 1.18
CA SER A 315 -13.55 7.00 -0.27
C SER A 315 -15.00 7.28 -0.68
N ILE A 316 -15.97 7.10 0.22
CA ILE A 316 -17.39 7.41 -0.02
C ILE A 316 -17.59 8.92 -0.19
N PHE A 317 -16.95 9.73 0.66
CA PHE A 317 -17.07 11.17 0.62
C PHE A 317 -15.90 11.77 -0.14
N TYR A 318 -16.06 11.86 -1.47
CA TYR A 318 -15.09 12.56 -2.30
C TYR A 318 -15.19 14.07 -2.08
N CYS A 319 -14.10 14.69 -1.63
CA CYS A 319 -14.01 16.12 -1.38
C CYS A 319 -12.93 16.74 -2.29
N PRO A 320 -13.30 17.16 -3.52
CA PRO A 320 -12.40 17.92 -4.39
C PRO A 320 -12.02 19.25 -3.72
N LYS A 321 -10.73 19.63 -3.76
CA LYS A 321 -10.25 20.90 -3.18
C LYS A 321 -10.99 22.13 -3.74
N ASP A 322 -11.32 22.14 -5.03
CA ASP A 322 -12.03 23.24 -5.70
C ASP A 322 -13.51 23.33 -5.32
N LYS A 323 -14.08 22.28 -4.73
CA LYS A 323 -15.51 22.17 -4.40
C LYS A 323 -15.74 21.78 -2.94
N GLN A 324 -14.79 22.05 -2.06
CA GLN A 324 -14.85 21.66 -0.65
C GLN A 324 -16.15 22.10 0.02
N VAL A 325 -16.57 23.36 -0.15
CA VAL A 325 -17.82 23.88 0.43
C VAL A 325 -19.06 23.12 -0.06
N HIS A 326 -19.10 22.74 -1.34
CA HIS A 326 -20.21 21.98 -1.91
C HIS A 326 -20.20 20.53 -1.42
N ALA A 327 -19.02 19.92 -1.30
CA ALA A 327 -18.84 18.57 -0.77
C ALA A 327 -19.22 18.50 0.71
N ASP A 328 -18.82 19.48 1.52
CA ASP A 328 -19.18 19.57 2.94
C ASP A 328 -20.68 19.80 3.12
N THR A 329 -21.30 20.65 2.30
CA THR A 329 -22.76 20.85 2.31
C THR A 329 -23.49 19.56 1.95
N ALA A 330 -23.03 18.84 0.93
CA ALA A 330 -23.58 17.54 0.56
C ALA A 330 -23.41 16.51 1.69
N ARG A 331 -22.26 16.50 2.37
CA ARG A 331 -22.00 15.62 3.53
C ARG A 331 -22.92 15.93 4.71
N MET A 332 -23.20 17.21 4.96
CA MET A 332 -24.10 17.62 6.05
C MET A 332 -25.55 17.15 5.84
N ASN A 333 -25.99 16.94 4.59
CA ASN A 333 -27.31 16.39 4.31
C ASN A 333 -27.50 14.96 4.88
N PHE A 334 -26.43 14.18 5.01
CA PHE A 334 -26.47 12.86 5.64
C PHE A 334 -26.53 12.93 7.18
N HIS A 335 -26.15 14.07 7.77
CA HIS A 335 -26.17 14.29 9.22
C HIS A 335 -27.49 14.91 9.73
N VAL A 336 -28.52 14.96 8.89
CA VAL A 336 -29.83 15.52 9.27
C VAL A 336 -30.36 14.84 10.52
N GLY A 337 -30.66 15.64 11.56
CA GLY A 337 -31.13 15.17 12.86
C GLY A 337 -30.04 14.98 13.92
N ASN A 338 -28.83 15.51 13.72
CA ASN A 338 -27.68 15.38 14.63
C ASN A 338 -27.39 13.91 15.00
N VAL A 339 -27.43 13.06 13.97
CA VAL A 339 -27.13 11.64 14.11
C VAL A 339 -25.61 11.44 14.17
N GLY A 340 -25.16 10.37 14.83
CA GLY A 340 -23.73 10.00 14.84
C GLY A 340 -23.26 9.52 13.47
N ASP A 341 -21.95 9.57 13.24
CA ASP A 341 -21.31 9.25 11.96
C ASP A 341 -21.73 7.88 11.38
N HIS A 342 -21.88 6.85 12.22
CA HIS A 342 -22.33 5.53 11.78
C HIS A 342 -23.76 5.55 11.21
N ILE A 343 -24.66 6.37 11.76
CA ILE A 343 -26.02 6.51 11.25
C ILE A 343 -26.03 7.42 10.01
N ALA A 344 -25.10 8.37 9.91
CA ALA A 344 -24.93 9.14 8.69
C ALA A 344 -24.48 8.27 7.51
N LEU A 345 -23.71 7.20 7.74
CA LEU A 345 -23.34 6.22 6.71
C LEU A 345 -24.51 5.33 6.25
N LEU A 346 -25.55 5.19 7.08
CA LEU A 346 -26.75 4.41 6.73
C LEU A 346 -27.71 5.18 5.83
N LYS A 347 -27.72 6.51 5.95
CA LYS A 347 -28.56 7.41 5.14
C LYS A 347 -27.92 7.66 3.79
#